data_AF-G0QVF3-F1
#
_entry.id   AF-G0QVF3-F1
#
_cell.length_a   1.000
_cell.length_b   1.000
_cell.length_c   1.000
_cell.angle_alpha   90.00
_cell.angle_beta   90.00
_cell.angle_gamma   90.00
#
_symmetry.space_group_name_H-M   'P 1'
#
loop_
_entity.id
_entity.type
_entity.pdbx_description
1 polymer ?
#
loop_
_entity_poly.entity_id
_entity_poly.type
_entity_poly.pdbx_seq_one_letter_code
_entity_poly.pdbx_strand_id
1 'polypeptide(L)'
;MLRKVLVIILTYILILIRNSHQKQQCNHDIDKQIQTYHYQYKQYFIRNLIKIRKLQQKNPLPPQQIRITTDLSLLDPLQQTNPEINIHIKSLIETSIQYFQNLIKVTPSLSNNIFPNNWPLNCLNITVPQLDYTIGIPNSDLHIYITYIDSNLSNSAQVLASATFCSIDPIYRRPNFGVIQYNIAIMKQQSMTNKIFKDRLEVTIHEILHILGFSQYGMGYWVDPQTNNFYLNSSIITKNITLNNITNPVLISSNVLQTAQKYYNCSQIQGMKLENQGSRGTYGSHWERSVLFNEVMVAETLPTQSFISIFTSALLRDTGFYQEINDNFVYDKMRWGNQKGCDFFNNTCRSSVQIFPEFINDNRTRGCTFENDGYGVRQITFTMDGCTSIGSPTNSICFLEENNSNTSTNSRFETFGPQSRCLQSNLRTLNFNFTDISRCHQIQCANDASYIKIRINQINKEVVCNQENEVIVLDNVLDNIRGNITCPSNFEQFCNYYPICKNYCSSRGICVNGFCICNRGYANDDCSIKCPLFSENGIYQCVQECPIETFADLNTRVCGWCQVGCLKCQSESFCIECDFQFGYRLVQNKCEFLNF
;
A
#
# COMPACT_ATOMS: atom_id res chain seq x y z
N MET A 1 -32.09 -30.37 30.84
CA MET A 1 -30.80 -29.63 30.93
C MET A 1 -30.02 -29.63 29.61
N LEU A 2 -29.83 -30.77 28.93
CA LEU A 2 -29.04 -30.84 27.68
C LEU A 2 -29.43 -29.82 26.59
N ARG A 3 -30.73 -29.58 26.35
CA ARG A 3 -31.18 -28.59 25.34
C ARG A 3 -30.77 -27.15 25.66
N LYS A 4 -30.70 -26.76 26.95
CA LYS A 4 -30.28 -25.41 27.35
C LYS A 4 -28.77 -25.24 27.23
N VAL A 5 -28.00 -26.28 27.52
CA VAL A 5 -26.53 -26.30 27.35
C VAL A 5 -26.14 -26.25 25.87
N LEU A 6 -26.86 -26.98 25.01
CA LEU A 6 -26.60 -26.97 23.56
C LEU A 6 -26.87 -25.60 22.93
N VAL A 7 -27.94 -24.92 23.35
CA VAL A 7 -28.26 -23.56 22.87
C VAL A 7 -27.21 -22.56 23.33
N ILE A 8 -26.73 -22.65 24.58
CA ILE A 8 -25.66 -21.77 25.11
C ILE A 8 -24.33 -22.02 24.38
N ILE A 9 -23.98 -23.28 24.10
CA ILE A 9 -22.78 -23.61 23.33
C ILE A 9 -22.91 -23.11 21.88
N LEU A 10 -24.08 -23.25 21.24
CA LEU A 10 -24.33 -22.74 19.90
C LEU A 10 -24.33 -21.20 19.84
N THR A 11 -24.91 -20.49 20.82
CA THR A 11 -24.79 -19.02 20.88
C THR A 11 -23.37 -18.58 21.23
N TYR A 12 -22.64 -19.30 22.08
CA TYR A 12 -21.24 -18.99 22.38
C TYR A 12 -20.34 -19.26 21.17
N ILE A 13 -20.57 -20.33 20.40
CA ILE A 13 -19.89 -20.60 19.12
C ILE A 13 -20.29 -19.57 18.07
N LEU A 14 -21.56 -19.16 17.98
CA LEU A 14 -21.99 -18.08 17.07
C LEU A 14 -21.41 -16.72 17.47
N ILE A 15 -21.23 -16.45 18.77
CA ILE A 15 -20.56 -15.24 19.28
C ILE A 15 -19.05 -15.30 19.03
N LEU A 16 -18.41 -16.48 19.16
CA LEU A 16 -17.00 -16.69 18.82
C LEU A 16 -16.75 -16.62 17.30
N ILE A 17 -17.68 -17.13 16.48
CA ILE A 17 -17.65 -16.98 15.01
C ILE A 17 -17.87 -15.51 14.65
N ARG A 18 -18.77 -14.80 15.34
CA ARG A 18 -19.01 -13.35 15.16
C ARG A 18 -17.83 -12.48 15.64
N ASN A 19 -17.01 -12.97 16.57
CA ASN A 19 -15.83 -12.29 17.10
C ASN A 19 -14.51 -12.69 16.43
N SER A 20 -14.51 -13.51 15.36
CA SER A 20 -13.28 -13.91 14.65
C SER A 20 -13.07 -13.20 13.30
N HIS A 21 -13.86 -12.19 12.99
CA HIS A 21 -13.70 -11.39 11.78
C HIS A 21 -13.73 -9.89 12.08
N GLN A 22 -12.74 -9.41 12.84
CA GLN A 22 -12.28 -8.03 12.66
C GLN A 22 -11.46 -7.94 11.37
N LYS A 23 -12.15 -8.00 10.23
CA LYS A 23 -11.57 -7.48 8.99
C LYS A 23 -11.57 -5.97 9.11
N GLN A 24 -10.39 -5.39 9.24
CA GLN A 24 -10.20 -3.95 9.16
C GLN A 24 -10.59 -3.51 7.76
N GLN A 25 -11.80 -3.03 7.57
CA GLN A 25 -12.18 -2.42 6.30
C GLN A 25 -11.52 -1.03 6.26
N CYS A 26 -10.73 -0.73 5.22
CA CYS A 26 -10.50 0.67 4.83
C CYS A 26 -11.86 1.18 4.39
N ASN A 27 -12.56 1.87 5.26
CA ASN A 27 -13.91 2.33 4.97
C ASN A 27 -13.99 3.83 5.24
N HIS A 28 -13.20 4.61 4.49
CA HIS A 28 -13.47 6.05 4.28
C HIS A 28 -14.88 6.29 3.67
N ASP A 29 -15.62 5.22 3.37
CA ASP A 29 -16.88 5.18 2.61
C ASP A 29 -18.11 5.48 3.41
N ILE A 30 -18.01 5.65 4.71
CA ILE A 30 -19.15 6.03 5.55
C ILE A 30 -18.89 7.34 6.26
N ASP A 31 -17.71 7.96 6.05
CA ASP A 31 -17.44 9.26 6.63
C ASP A 31 -18.23 10.36 5.90
N LYS A 32 -19.48 10.51 6.34
CA LYS A 32 -20.39 11.56 5.90
C LYS A 32 -19.77 12.94 6.07
N GLN A 33 -18.80 13.12 6.99
CA GLN A 33 -18.11 14.39 7.16
C GLN A 33 -17.19 14.67 5.97
N ILE A 34 -16.35 13.71 5.55
CA ILE A 34 -15.51 13.83 4.33
C ILE A 34 -16.36 14.07 3.09
N GLN A 35 -17.47 13.35 2.95
CA GLN A 35 -18.36 13.51 1.80
C GLN A 35 -19.05 14.88 1.77
N THR A 36 -19.51 15.35 2.93
CA THR A 36 -20.16 16.67 3.08
C THR A 36 -19.15 17.78 2.84
N TYR A 37 -17.94 17.64 3.38
CA TYR A 37 -16.81 18.50 3.16
C TYR A 37 -16.55 18.67 1.66
N HIS A 38 -16.23 17.61 0.92
CA HIS A 38 -15.96 17.75 -0.51
C HIS A 38 -17.10 18.38 -1.34
N TYR A 39 -18.36 18.03 -1.04
CA TYR A 39 -19.50 18.59 -1.76
C TYR A 39 -19.65 20.10 -1.55
N GLN A 40 -19.58 20.58 -0.31
CA GLN A 40 -19.67 22.00 0.01
C GLN A 40 -18.50 22.79 -0.59
N TYR A 41 -17.30 22.21 -0.58
CA TYR A 41 -16.07 22.88 -0.95
C TYR A 41 -15.90 23.00 -2.47
N LYS A 42 -16.34 22.00 -3.24
CA LYS A 42 -16.38 22.08 -4.71
C LYS A 42 -17.15 23.32 -5.19
N GLN A 43 -18.28 23.63 -4.54
CA GLN A 43 -19.10 24.80 -4.89
C GLN A 43 -18.39 26.13 -4.61
N TYR A 44 -17.61 26.18 -3.52
CA TYR A 44 -16.83 27.36 -3.16
C TYR A 44 -15.66 27.59 -4.13
N PHE A 45 -14.91 26.52 -4.45
CA PHE A 45 -13.79 26.59 -5.37
C PHE A 45 -14.20 27.05 -6.79
N ILE A 46 -15.26 26.45 -7.35
CA ILE A 46 -15.78 26.82 -8.69
C ILE A 46 -16.17 28.30 -8.77
N ARG A 47 -16.73 28.87 -7.70
CA ARG A 47 -17.14 30.28 -7.64
C ARG A 47 -15.95 31.26 -7.61
N ASN A 48 -14.80 30.84 -7.07
CA ASN A 48 -13.66 31.72 -6.81
C ASN A 48 -12.48 31.54 -7.80
N LEU A 49 -12.49 30.49 -8.62
CA LEU A 49 -11.46 30.17 -9.61
C LEU A 49 -11.31 31.18 -10.76
N ILE A 50 -12.34 31.98 -11.04
CA ILE A 50 -12.41 32.82 -12.25
C ILE A 50 -11.42 34.01 -12.22
N LYS A 51 -10.80 34.32 -11.07
CA LYS A 51 -10.01 35.56 -10.91
C LYS A 51 -8.49 35.42 -11.03
N ILE A 52 -7.92 34.23 -11.17
CA ILE A 52 -6.45 34.06 -11.30
C ILE A 52 -6.09 33.72 -12.75
N ARG A 53 -6.21 34.71 -13.63
CA ARG A 53 -5.52 34.72 -14.92
C ARG A 53 -4.46 35.82 -14.90
N LYS A 54 -3.23 35.37 -14.68
CA LYS A 54 -1.93 35.91 -15.11
C LYS A 54 -0.95 35.69 -13.96
N LEU A 55 -0.03 34.75 -14.19
CA LEU A 55 1.39 34.77 -13.81
C LEU A 55 1.92 33.34 -13.98
N GLN A 56 2.19 32.93 -15.22
CA GLN A 56 3.11 31.84 -15.48
C GLN A 56 4.46 32.47 -15.83
N GLN A 57 5.31 32.64 -14.82
CA GLN A 57 6.74 32.66 -15.05
C GLN A 57 7.23 31.21 -14.98
N LYS A 58 7.75 30.72 -16.10
CA LYS A 58 8.59 29.51 -16.16
C LYS A 58 9.79 29.74 -15.25
N ASN A 59 9.91 28.98 -14.17
CA ASN A 59 11.19 28.78 -13.49
C ASN A 59 11.51 27.29 -13.56
N PRO A 60 12.41 26.85 -14.47
CA PRO A 60 12.71 25.44 -14.66
C PRO A 60 13.78 25.03 -13.64
N LEU A 61 13.43 24.98 -12.36
CA LEU A 61 14.23 24.17 -11.47
C LEU A 61 14.05 22.71 -11.89
N PRO A 62 15.13 21.89 -11.87
CA PRO A 62 14.98 20.47 -12.12
C PRO A 62 13.99 19.88 -11.11
N PRO A 63 13.27 18.81 -11.47
CA PRO A 63 12.34 18.17 -10.56
C PRO A 63 13.07 17.70 -9.30
N GLN A 64 12.53 18.01 -8.13
CA GLN A 64 13.08 17.63 -6.83
C GLN A 64 12.13 16.71 -6.09
N GLN A 65 12.65 15.93 -5.15
CA GLN A 65 11.81 15.13 -4.25
C GLN A 65 10.75 16.02 -3.59
N ILE A 66 9.52 15.52 -3.52
CA ILE A 66 8.46 16.26 -2.83
C ILE A 66 8.82 16.48 -1.36
N ARG A 67 8.66 17.71 -0.85
CA ARG A 67 8.86 18.00 0.57
C ARG A 67 7.53 17.89 1.29
N ILE A 68 7.36 16.83 2.08
CA ILE A 68 6.15 16.61 2.87
C ILE A 68 6.46 16.96 4.33
N THR A 69 5.70 17.88 4.90
CA THR A 69 5.78 18.26 6.31
C THR A 69 4.49 17.90 7.04
N THR A 70 4.55 17.78 8.36
CA THR A 70 3.38 17.39 9.17
C THR A 70 3.22 18.24 10.41
N ASP A 71 1.98 18.50 10.78
CA ASP A 71 1.62 18.99 12.11
C ASP A 71 1.17 17.82 12.98
N LEU A 72 1.92 17.56 14.05
CA LEU A 72 1.69 16.48 15.01
C LEU A 72 1.17 17.01 16.36
N SER A 73 0.96 18.31 16.51
CA SER A 73 0.58 18.96 17.78
C SER A 73 -0.73 18.40 18.34
N LEU A 74 -1.67 18.03 17.46
CA LEU A 74 -2.93 17.41 17.84
C LEU A 74 -2.77 15.99 18.43
N LEU A 75 -1.58 15.38 18.32
CA LEU A 75 -1.27 14.09 18.97
C LEU A 75 -0.65 14.25 20.37
N ASP A 76 -0.28 15.46 20.78
CA ASP A 76 0.38 15.70 22.08
C ASP A 76 -0.42 15.16 23.28
N PRO A 77 -1.77 15.26 23.33
CA PRO A 77 -2.55 14.64 24.40
C PRO A 77 -2.38 13.11 24.51
N LEU A 78 -2.04 12.42 23.41
CA LEU A 78 -1.78 10.99 23.42
C LEU A 78 -0.45 10.65 24.08
N GLN A 79 0.50 11.58 24.19
CA GLN A 79 1.77 11.32 24.87
C GLN A 79 1.56 10.92 26.34
N GLN A 80 0.52 11.48 26.98
CA GLN A 80 0.18 11.18 28.36
C GLN A 80 -0.82 10.03 28.48
N THR A 81 -1.82 9.98 27.59
CA THR A 81 -2.93 9.02 27.71
C THR A 81 -2.66 7.68 27.04
N ASN A 82 -1.95 7.67 25.91
CA ASN A 82 -1.67 6.48 25.09
C ASN A 82 -0.28 6.59 24.39
N PRO A 83 0.82 6.62 25.16
CA PRO A 83 2.15 6.93 24.64
C PRO A 83 2.62 5.99 23.52
N GLU A 84 2.32 4.69 23.63
CA GLU A 84 2.69 3.72 22.61
C GLU A 84 1.97 3.97 21.27
N ILE A 85 0.68 4.32 21.31
CA ILE A 85 -0.08 4.67 20.10
C ILE A 85 0.45 5.97 19.50
N ASN A 86 0.80 6.96 20.34
CA ASN A 86 1.40 8.20 19.85
C ASN A 86 2.71 7.93 19.09
N ILE A 87 3.62 7.15 19.68
CA ILE A 87 4.89 6.76 19.06
C ILE A 87 4.62 5.98 17.76
N HIS A 88 3.65 5.06 17.79
CA HIS A 88 3.30 4.25 16.63
C HIS A 88 2.78 5.09 15.47
N ILE A 89 1.84 6.01 15.69
CA ILE A 89 1.33 6.93 14.66
C ILE A 89 2.46 7.78 14.09
N LYS A 90 3.32 8.36 14.94
CA LYS A 90 4.47 9.14 14.49
C LYS A 90 5.39 8.33 13.58
N SER A 91 5.66 7.08 13.95
CA SER A 91 6.48 6.16 13.15
C SER A 91 5.82 5.79 11.81
N LEU A 92 4.49 5.57 11.77
CA LEU A 92 3.76 5.31 10.52
C LEU A 92 3.86 6.49 9.55
N ILE A 93 3.67 7.71 10.06
CA ILE A 93 3.72 8.94 9.29
C ILE A 93 5.13 9.20 8.75
N GLU A 94 6.16 9.09 9.59
CA GLU A 94 7.55 9.27 9.17
C GLU A 94 7.94 8.29 8.05
N THR A 95 7.60 7.01 8.22
CA THR A 95 7.87 5.95 7.24
C THR A 95 7.15 6.23 5.92
N SER A 96 5.88 6.67 5.99
CA SER A 96 5.08 6.97 4.79
C SER A 96 5.60 8.20 4.05
N ILE A 97 6.02 9.24 4.76
CA ILE A 97 6.66 10.42 4.16
C ILE A 97 7.89 9.99 3.38
N GLN A 98 8.80 9.24 4.02
CA GLN A 98 10.01 8.76 3.35
C GLN A 98 9.70 7.98 2.07
N TYR A 99 8.66 7.14 2.08
CA TYR A 99 8.22 6.44 0.88
C TYR A 99 7.81 7.41 -0.24
N PHE A 100 6.92 8.37 0.04
CA PHE A 100 6.45 9.32 -0.99
C PHE A 100 7.52 10.31 -1.46
N GLN A 101 8.45 10.72 -0.59
CA GLN A 101 9.59 11.56 -0.99
C GLN A 101 10.51 10.86 -1.99
N ASN A 102 10.66 9.54 -1.88
CA ASN A 102 11.43 8.74 -2.83
C ASN A 102 10.64 8.35 -4.09
N LEU A 103 9.30 8.26 -3.98
CA LEU A 103 8.40 7.95 -5.08
C LEU A 103 8.18 9.15 -6.01
N ILE A 104 8.05 10.37 -5.48
CA ILE A 104 7.49 11.52 -6.20
C ILE A 104 8.51 12.66 -6.31
N LYS A 105 8.65 13.19 -7.53
CA LYS A 105 9.27 14.51 -7.74
C LYS A 105 8.28 15.55 -8.23
N VAL A 106 8.49 16.79 -7.81
CA VAL A 106 7.69 17.97 -8.15
C VAL A 106 8.57 19.10 -8.63
N THR A 107 7.96 20.10 -9.26
CA THR A 107 8.58 21.44 -9.32
C THR A 107 8.55 22.04 -7.91
N PRO A 108 9.70 22.26 -7.25
CA PRO A 108 9.72 22.67 -5.85
C PRO A 108 9.15 24.07 -5.66
N SER A 109 8.41 24.28 -4.56
CA SER A 109 8.00 25.63 -4.15
C SER A 109 9.21 26.49 -3.78
N LEU A 110 9.30 27.69 -4.37
CA LEU A 110 10.33 28.69 -4.08
C LEU A 110 10.07 29.52 -2.82
N SER A 111 8.85 29.46 -2.28
CA SER A 111 8.43 30.17 -1.08
C SER A 111 7.81 29.21 -0.06
N ASN A 112 7.48 29.73 1.11
CA ASN A 112 6.66 29.00 2.08
C ASN A 112 5.38 28.48 1.41
N ASN A 113 4.97 27.28 1.79
CA ASN A 113 3.71 26.68 1.41
C ASN A 113 2.59 27.37 2.20
N ILE A 114 1.79 28.19 1.51
CA ILE A 114 0.74 29.01 2.13
C ILE A 114 -0.62 28.36 1.88
N PHE A 115 -1.40 28.20 2.94
CA PHE A 115 -2.78 27.76 2.81
C PHE A 115 -3.58 28.84 2.08
N PRO A 116 -4.16 28.58 0.90
CA PRO A 116 -4.66 29.68 0.08
C PRO A 116 -5.96 30.27 0.65
N ASN A 117 -6.05 31.60 0.74
CA ASN A 117 -7.18 32.33 1.35
C ASN A 117 -8.55 32.09 0.67
N ASN A 118 -8.56 31.55 -0.54
CA ASN A 118 -9.76 31.17 -1.28
C ASN A 118 -10.18 29.72 -1.02
N TRP A 119 -9.64 29.07 0.00
CA TRP A 119 -10.10 27.80 0.55
C TRP A 119 -10.65 28.02 1.96
N PRO A 120 -11.70 27.29 2.37
CA PRO A 120 -12.23 27.43 3.71
C PRO A 120 -11.21 26.96 4.75
N LEU A 121 -11.14 27.69 5.88
CA LEU A 121 -10.19 27.44 6.95
C LEU A 121 -10.54 26.21 7.81
N ASN A 122 -11.70 25.59 7.59
CA ASN A 122 -11.98 24.29 8.16
C ASN A 122 -11.47 23.22 7.18
N CYS A 123 -10.71 22.25 7.67
CA CYS A 123 -10.35 21.05 6.92
C CYS A 123 -10.72 19.82 7.76
N LEU A 124 -11.83 19.17 7.38
CA LEU A 124 -12.51 18.18 8.23
C LEU A 124 -12.78 18.69 9.65
N ASN A 125 -12.12 18.09 10.63
CA ASN A 125 -12.25 18.39 12.05
C ASN A 125 -11.17 19.36 12.54
N ILE A 126 -10.37 19.92 11.65
CA ILE A 126 -9.28 20.85 11.96
C ILE A 126 -9.65 22.25 11.51
N THR A 127 -9.29 23.23 12.32
CA THR A 127 -9.26 24.64 11.90
C THR A 127 -7.83 24.99 11.57
N VAL A 128 -7.60 25.42 10.34
CA VAL A 128 -6.27 25.79 9.81
C VAL A 128 -5.66 26.89 10.69
N PRO A 129 -4.46 26.69 11.24
CA PRO A 129 -3.75 27.69 12.03
C PRO A 129 -3.56 29.02 11.28
N GLN A 130 -3.62 30.12 12.02
CA GLN A 130 -3.49 31.46 11.43
C GLN A 130 -2.17 31.67 10.69
N LEU A 131 -1.08 31.11 11.21
CA LEU A 131 0.24 31.24 10.60
C LEU A 131 0.31 30.55 9.24
N ASP A 132 -0.49 29.52 8.99
CA ASP A 132 -0.39 28.71 7.78
C ASP A 132 -0.95 29.42 6.55
N TYR A 133 -1.92 30.33 6.73
CA TYR A 133 -2.44 31.20 5.66
C TYR A 133 -1.89 32.63 5.67
N THR A 134 -1.12 33.02 6.70
CA THR A 134 -0.50 34.37 6.78
C THR A 134 1.00 34.37 6.49
N ILE A 135 1.74 33.34 6.95
CA ILE A 135 3.19 33.18 6.79
C ILE A 135 3.51 31.95 5.92
N GLY A 136 2.76 30.87 6.10
CA GLY A 136 2.97 29.58 5.44
C GLY A 136 4.09 28.73 6.06
N ILE A 137 4.15 27.48 5.62
CA ILE A 137 5.09 26.47 6.11
C ILE A 137 6.38 26.51 5.26
N PRO A 138 7.56 26.76 5.85
CA PRO A 138 8.82 26.75 5.11
C PRO A 138 9.17 25.34 4.64
N ASN A 139 9.93 25.24 3.54
CA ASN A 139 10.45 23.98 2.99
C ASN A 139 9.39 22.87 2.85
N SER A 140 8.18 23.24 2.44
CA SER A 140 7.05 22.33 2.26
C SER A 140 6.50 22.47 0.84
N ASP A 141 6.15 21.35 0.21
CA ASP A 141 5.33 21.29 -0.99
C ASP A 141 3.93 20.73 -0.68
N LEU A 142 3.85 19.89 0.36
CA LEU A 142 2.63 19.36 0.93
C LEU A 142 2.74 19.37 2.46
N HIS A 143 1.75 19.94 3.14
CA HIS A 143 1.65 19.92 4.60
C HIS A 143 0.45 19.06 5.03
N ILE A 144 0.66 18.12 5.96
CA ILE A 144 -0.39 17.20 6.40
C ILE A 144 -0.64 17.35 7.90
N TYR A 145 -1.87 17.71 8.26
CA TYR A 145 -2.28 17.72 9.66
C TYR A 145 -2.62 16.30 10.11
N ILE A 146 -2.11 15.87 11.27
CA ILE A 146 -2.39 14.55 11.83
C ILE A 146 -3.28 14.70 13.06
N THR A 147 -4.46 14.08 13.01
CA THR A 147 -5.45 14.11 14.09
C THR A 147 -5.90 12.70 14.44
N TYR A 148 -6.65 12.56 15.54
CA TYR A 148 -7.25 11.29 15.93
C TYR A 148 -8.67 11.44 16.48
N ILE A 149 -9.39 10.32 16.50
CA ILE A 149 -10.64 10.12 17.22
C ILE A 149 -10.52 8.87 18.09
N ASP A 150 -11.25 8.86 19.21
CA ASP A 150 -11.33 7.73 20.14
C ASP A 150 -12.79 7.32 20.32
N SER A 151 -13.42 6.91 19.21
CA SER A 151 -14.83 6.55 19.21
C SER A 151 -15.03 5.12 18.73
N ASN A 152 -15.63 4.31 19.59
CA ASN A 152 -16.19 3.02 19.22
C ASN A 152 -17.45 3.29 18.41
N LEU A 153 -17.32 3.40 17.09
CA LEU A 153 -18.46 3.46 16.20
C LEU A 153 -19.22 2.14 16.32
N SER A 154 -20.28 2.15 17.14
CA SER A 154 -21.00 0.95 17.58
C SER A 154 -21.86 0.33 16.46
N ASN A 155 -21.99 1.02 15.33
CA ASN A 155 -22.89 0.68 14.22
C ASN A 155 -22.30 0.93 12.80
N SER A 156 -21.00 1.18 12.67
CA SER A 156 -20.32 1.32 11.36
C SER A 156 -19.05 0.48 11.33
N ALA A 157 -18.64 0.05 10.13
CA ALA A 157 -17.36 -0.62 9.93
C ALA A 157 -16.23 0.18 10.58
N GLN A 158 -15.36 -0.51 11.31
CA GLN A 158 -14.27 0.08 12.06
C GLN A 158 -13.15 0.54 11.10
N VAL A 159 -13.14 1.83 10.78
CA VAL A 159 -12.13 2.48 9.90
C VAL A 159 -10.87 2.82 10.71
N LEU A 160 -9.71 2.31 10.31
CA LEU A 160 -8.45 2.60 11.00
C LEU A 160 -8.03 4.07 10.85
N ALA A 161 -8.13 4.62 9.64
CA ALA A 161 -7.80 6.00 9.33
C ALA A 161 -8.62 6.52 8.16
N SER A 162 -8.75 7.83 8.04
CA SER A 162 -9.35 8.51 6.89
C SER A 162 -8.57 9.78 6.55
N ALA A 163 -8.58 10.17 5.28
CA ALA A 163 -7.85 11.34 4.82
C ALA A 163 -8.52 12.10 3.68
N THR A 164 -8.09 13.34 3.52
CA THR A 164 -8.49 14.18 2.40
C THR A 164 -7.50 15.31 2.17
N PHE A 165 -7.44 15.82 0.94
CA PHE A 165 -6.76 17.09 0.66
C PHE A 165 -7.61 18.26 1.16
N CYS A 166 -6.95 19.27 1.72
CA CYS A 166 -7.58 20.48 2.25
C CYS A 166 -7.59 21.63 1.25
N SER A 167 -6.57 21.70 0.38
CA SER A 167 -6.43 22.78 -0.60
C SER A 167 -5.52 22.38 -1.75
N ILE A 168 -5.65 23.13 -2.85
CA ILE A 168 -4.78 23.06 -4.03
C ILE A 168 -4.03 24.37 -4.15
N ASP A 169 -2.72 24.29 -4.36
CA ASP A 169 -1.86 25.44 -4.59
C ASP A 169 -2.24 26.11 -5.94
N PRO A 170 -2.53 27.41 -5.96
CA PRO A 170 -2.97 28.08 -7.19
C PRO A 170 -1.85 28.30 -8.22
N ILE A 171 -0.58 28.26 -7.80
CA ILE A 171 0.61 28.49 -8.63
C ILE A 171 1.07 27.17 -9.23
N TYR A 172 1.34 26.18 -8.38
CA TYR A 172 1.87 24.87 -8.77
C TYR A 172 0.79 23.84 -9.11
N ARG A 173 -0.48 24.15 -8.81
CA ARG A 173 -1.66 23.38 -9.24
C ARG A 173 -1.67 21.93 -8.78
N ARG A 174 -1.24 21.70 -7.54
CA ARG A 174 -1.23 20.40 -6.88
C ARG A 174 -1.74 20.54 -5.43
N PRO A 175 -2.19 19.44 -4.79
CA PRO A 175 -2.49 19.44 -3.37
C PRO A 175 -1.29 19.96 -2.56
N ASN A 176 -1.54 20.92 -1.67
CA ASN A 176 -0.50 21.51 -0.82
C ASN A 176 -0.83 21.46 0.67
N PHE A 177 -2.09 21.22 1.04
CA PHE A 177 -2.46 20.83 2.40
C PHE A 177 -3.36 19.60 2.37
N GLY A 178 -3.24 18.75 3.39
CA GLY A 178 -4.09 17.57 3.61
C GLY A 178 -4.24 17.27 5.09
N VAL A 179 -5.09 16.29 5.40
CA VAL A 179 -5.33 15.83 6.77
C VAL A 179 -5.48 14.31 6.80
N ILE A 180 -4.93 13.68 7.84
CA ILE A 180 -5.15 12.27 8.16
C ILE A 180 -5.71 12.19 9.58
N GLN A 181 -6.84 11.48 9.74
CA GLN A 181 -7.48 11.21 11.03
C GLN A 181 -7.37 9.72 11.36
N TYR A 182 -6.71 9.37 12.46
CA TYR A 182 -6.63 7.99 12.96
C TYR A 182 -7.74 7.67 13.96
N ASN A 183 -8.28 6.45 13.92
CA ASN A 183 -9.18 5.95 14.96
C ASN A 183 -8.43 5.09 15.98
N ILE A 184 -8.04 5.69 17.10
CA ILE A 184 -7.23 5.02 18.11
C ILE A 184 -8.01 3.96 18.89
N ALA A 185 -9.34 4.00 18.89
CA ALA A 185 -10.17 3.00 19.55
C ALA A 185 -9.95 1.61 18.94
N ILE A 186 -9.66 1.53 17.63
CA ILE A 186 -9.31 0.30 16.92
C ILE A 186 -7.85 -0.08 17.22
N MET A 187 -6.96 0.90 17.25
CA MET A 187 -5.53 0.66 17.48
C MET A 187 -5.26 0.01 18.85
N LYS A 188 -6.05 0.38 19.87
CA LYS A 188 -6.02 -0.20 21.22
C LYS A 188 -6.41 -1.68 21.29
N GLN A 189 -7.11 -2.21 20.28
CA GLN A 189 -7.66 -3.58 20.31
C GLN A 189 -6.68 -4.63 19.78
N GLN A 190 -5.54 -4.22 19.22
CA GLN A 190 -4.57 -5.11 18.59
C GLN A 190 -3.18 -4.89 19.15
N SER A 191 -2.40 -5.97 19.22
CA SER A 191 -0.98 -5.92 19.59
C SER A 191 -0.17 -5.17 18.54
N MET A 192 0.93 -4.53 18.97
CA MET A 192 1.82 -3.76 18.10
C MET A 192 2.95 -4.64 17.55
N THR A 193 2.61 -5.68 16.79
CA THR A 193 3.61 -6.53 16.11
C THR A 193 4.13 -5.86 14.83
N ASN A 194 5.27 -6.31 14.31
CA ASN A 194 5.81 -5.79 13.05
C ASN A 194 4.85 -6.01 11.87
N LYS A 195 4.09 -7.11 11.87
CA LYS A 195 3.05 -7.36 10.87
C LYS A 195 1.92 -6.32 10.96
N ILE A 196 1.44 -6.04 12.17
CA ILE A 196 0.40 -5.04 12.39
C ILE A 196 0.89 -3.64 12.02
N PHE A 197 2.16 -3.30 12.32
CA PHE A 197 2.75 -2.07 11.83
C PHE A 197 2.73 -1.98 10.30
N LYS A 198 3.19 -3.03 9.60
CA LYS A 198 3.13 -3.10 8.13
C LYS A 198 1.71 -2.89 7.61
N ASP A 199 0.71 -3.56 8.20
CA ASP A 199 -0.68 -3.45 7.73
C ASP A 199 -1.24 -2.04 7.92
N ARG A 200 -0.92 -1.40 9.06
CA ARG A 200 -1.32 0.00 9.32
C ARG A 200 -0.57 0.99 8.44
N LEU A 201 0.69 0.70 8.11
CA LEU A 201 1.49 1.51 7.19
C LEU A 201 0.89 1.52 5.79
N GLU A 202 0.41 0.37 5.30
CA GLU A 202 -0.32 0.29 4.02
C GLU A 202 -1.58 1.15 4.02
N VAL A 203 -2.32 1.19 5.14
CA VAL A 203 -3.46 2.10 5.29
C VAL A 203 -3.01 3.56 5.29
N THR A 204 -1.93 3.92 5.99
CA THR A 204 -1.42 5.30 5.96
C THR A 204 -1.00 5.71 4.54
N ILE A 205 -0.40 4.81 3.77
CA ILE A 205 -0.04 5.04 2.35
C ILE A 205 -1.29 5.24 1.49
N HIS A 206 -2.30 4.40 1.68
CA HIS A 206 -3.62 4.52 1.05
C HIS A 206 -4.23 5.91 1.30
N GLU A 207 -4.26 6.34 2.56
CA GLU A 207 -4.80 7.65 2.94
C GLU A 207 -4.01 8.83 2.34
N ILE A 208 -2.69 8.72 2.23
CA ILE A 208 -1.89 9.75 1.56
C ILE A 208 -2.18 9.79 0.04
N LEU A 209 -2.45 8.65 -0.61
CA LEU A 209 -2.83 8.63 -2.03
C LEU A 209 -4.15 9.39 -2.31
N HIS A 210 -5.09 9.38 -1.36
CA HIS A 210 -6.27 10.25 -1.42
C HIS A 210 -5.90 11.74 -1.37
N ILE A 211 -4.98 12.13 -0.48
CA ILE A 211 -4.45 13.52 -0.40
C ILE A 211 -3.75 13.89 -1.71
N LEU A 212 -2.99 12.97 -2.29
CA LEU A 212 -2.24 13.18 -3.54
C LEU A 212 -3.13 13.23 -4.79
N GLY A 213 -4.44 13.01 -4.66
CA GLY A 213 -5.42 13.31 -5.69
C GLY A 213 -6.23 12.12 -6.19
N PHE A 214 -6.01 10.90 -5.68
CA PHE A 214 -6.86 9.76 -6.05
C PHE A 214 -8.15 9.77 -5.23
N SER A 215 -9.18 10.43 -5.73
CA SER A 215 -10.55 10.28 -5.25
C SER A 215 -11.53 10.77 -6.31
N GLN A 216 -12.81 10.39 -6.20
CA GLN A 216 -13.85 10.89 -7.11
C GLN A 216 -13.85 12.43 -7.20
N TYR A 217 -13.56 13.11 -6.09
CA TYR A 217 -13.48 14.55 -6.01
C TYR A 217 -12.13 15.10 -6.45
N GLY A 218 -11.03 14.49 -6.01
CA GLY A 218 -9.66 14.87 -6.38
C GLY A 218 -9.44 14.86 -7.88
N MET A 219 -10.06 13.90 -8.59
CA MET A 219 -10.08 13.81 -10.05
C MET A 219 -10.62 15.07 -10.75
N GLY A 220 -11.52 15.83 -10.13
CA GLY A 220 -11.97 17.12 -10.67
C GLY A 220 -10.88 18.20 -10.63
N TYR A 221 -9.86 18.04 -9.81
CA TYR A 221 -8.75 18.98 -9.68
C TYR A 221 -7.51 18.53 -10.45
N TRP A 222 -7.56 17.41 -11.18
CA TRP A 222 -6.45 17.03 -12.05
C TRP A 222 -6.29 18.06 -13.18
N VAL A 223 -5.05 18.25 -13.62
CA VAL A 223 -4.71 19.20 -14.68
C VAL A 223 -4.90 18.52 -16.03
N ASP A 224 -5.79 19.08 -16.84
CA ASP A 224 -5.94 18.72 -18.24
C ASP A 224 -4.67 19.09 -19.01
N PRO A 225 -3.95 18.11 -19.60
CA PRO A 225 -2.72 18.38 -20.34
C PRO A 225 -2.94 19.21 -21.61
N GLN A 226 -4.15 19.23 -22.17
CA GLN A 226 -4.45 19.99 -23.38
C GLN A 226 -4.68 21.48 -23.10
N THR A 227 -5.51 21.76 -22.10
CA THR A 227 -5.87 23.14 -21.77
C THR A 227 -4.97 23.76 -20.71
N ASN A 228 -4.17 22.93 -20.02
CA ASN A 228 -3.47 23.27 -18.80
C ASN A 228 -4.43 24.02 -17.87
N ASN A 229 -5.56 23.41 -17.52
CA ASN A 229 -6.51 23.89 -16.51
C ASN A 229 -7.03 22.68 -15.74
N PHE A 230 -7.63 22.90 -14.57
CA PHE A 230 -8.32 21.81 -13.87
C PHE A 230 -9.54 21.34 -14.66
N TYR A 231 -9.86 20.04 -14.61
CA TYR A 231 -11.09 19.52 -15.21
C TYR A 231 -12.36 20.12 -14.59
N LEU A 232 -12.32 20.48 -13.29
CA LEU A 232 -13.44 20.93 -12.45
C LEU A 232 -14.57 19.90 -12.24
N ASN A 233 -14.63 18.88 -13.09
CA ASN A 233 -15.57 17.78 -12.99
C ASN A 233 -14.93 16.45 -13.39
N SER A 234 -14.95 15.47 -12.49
CA SER A 234 -14.39 14.15 -12.75
C SER A 234 -15.13 13.39 -13.87
N SER A 235 -16.38 13.76 -14.20
CA SER A 235 -17.10 13.19 -15.34
C SER A 235 -16.47 13.47 -16.71
N ILE A 236 -15.47 14.37 -16.79
CA ILE A 236 -14.71 14.59 -18.03
C ILE A 236 -13.72 13.44 -18.28
N ILE A 237 -13.20 12.85 -17.20
CA ILE A 237 -12.22 11.76 -17.23
C ILE A 237 -12.76 10.45 -16.68
N THR A 238 -14.07 10.40 -16.40
CA THR A 238 -14.75 9.18 -15.98
C THR A 238 -16.05 8.99 -16.75
N LYS A 239 -16.42 7.75 -17.01
CA LYS A 239 -17.73 7.39 -17.57
C LYS A 239 -18.21 6.08 -16.98
N ASN A 240 -19.50 5.81 -17.04
CA ASN A 240 -20.04 4.52 -16.61
C ASN A 240 -20.06 3.55 -17.80
N ILE A 241 -19.64 2.31 -17.55
CA ILE A 241 -19.78 1.20 -18.47
C ILE A 241 -20.59 0.11 -17.77
N THR A 242 -21.62 -0.41 -18.45
CA THR A 242 -22.45 -1.50 -17.95
C THR A 242 -22.12 -2.79 -18.70
N LEU A 243 -21.67 -3.81 -17.97
CA LEU A 243 -21.38 -5.15 -18.48
C LEU A 243 -21.99 -6.18 -17.52
N ASN A 244 -22.70 -7.19 -18.04
CA ASN A 244 -23.32 -8.25 -17.22
C ASN A 244 -24.20 -7.73 -16.05
N ASN A 245 -25.01 -6.70 -16.32
CA ASN A 245 -25.85 -6.00 -15.32
C ASN A 245 -25.09 -5.31 -14.18
N ILE A 246 -23.77 -5.16 -14.33
CA ILE A 246 -22.92 -4.42 -13.40
C ILE A 246 -22.50 -3.13 -14.09
N THR A 247 -22.71 -2.01 -13.41
CA THR A 247 -22.28 -0.70 -13.89
C THR A 247 -21.07 -0.27 -13.10
N ASN A 248 -19.90 -0.17 -13.73
CA ASN A 248 -18.69 0.37 -13.11
C ASN A 248 -18.42 1.78 -13.64
N PRO A 249 -18.06 2.75 -12.78
CA PRO A 249 -17.32 3.92 -13.24
C PRO A 249 -15.96 3.46 -13.78
N VAL A 250 -15.52 4.02 -14.89
CA VAL A 250 -14.19 3.77 -15.46
C VAL A 250 -13.43 5.07 -15.63
N LEU A 251 -12.14 5.05 -15.30
CA LEU A 251 -11.19 6.14 -15.49
C LEU A 251 -10.57 6.04 -16.89
N ILE A 252 -10.73 7.09 -17.69
CA ILE A 252 -10.32 7.10 -19.11
C ILE A 252 -9.07 7.94 -19.39
N SER A 253 -8.31 8.30 -18.34
CA SER A 253 -7.08 9.08 -18.48
C SER A 253 -5.98 8.29 -19.21
N SER A 254 -5.06 9.02 -19.87
CA SER A 254 -4.19 8.45 -20.91
C SER A 254 -3.26 7.35 -20.41
N ASN A 255 -2.46 7.59 -19.36
CA ASN A 255 -1.51 6.60 -18.86
C ASN A 255 -2.25 5.41 -18.23
N VAL A 256 -3.33 5.65 -17.49
CA VAL A 256 -4.15 4.59 -16.88
C VAL A 256 -4.76 3.68 -17.96
N LEU A 257 -5.33 4.26 -19.03
CA LEU A 257 -5.91 3.52 -20.14
C LEU A 257 -4.87 2.65 -20.84
N GLN A 258 -3.71 3.22 -21.18
CA GLN A 258 -2.62 2.48 -21.82
C GLN A 258 -2.10 1.36 -20.92
N THR A 259 -1.98 1.63 -19.62
CA THR A 259 -1.57 0.62 -18.62
C THR A 259 -2.55 -0.53 -18.58
N ALA A 260 -3.86 -0.26 -18.54
CA ALA A 260 -4.89 -1.29 -18.56
C ALA A 260 -4.86 -2.12 -19.85
N GLN A 261 -4.81 -1.47 -21.02
CA GLN A 261 -4.77 -2.16 -22.31
C GLN A 261 -3.55 -3.10 -22.41
N LYS A 262 -2.38 -2.63 -21.97
CA LYS A 262 -1.14 -3.40 -21.97
C LYS A 262 -1.17 -4.55 -20.95
N TYR A 263 -1.59 -4.28 -19.72
CA TYR A 263 -1.59 -5.28 -18.63
C TYR A 263 -2.54 -6.45 -18.91
N TYR A 264 -3.76 -6.16 -19.40
CA TYR A 264 -4.74 -7.21 -19.68
C TYR A 264 -4.60 -7.82 -21.09
N ASN A 265 -3.67 -7.35 -21.94
CA ASN A 265 -3.63 -7.69 -23.37
C ASN A 265 -4.96 -7.41 -24.10
N CYS A 266 -5.58 -6.26 -23.85
CA CYS A 266 -6.89 -5.94 -24.41
C CYS A 266 -6.96 -4.50 -24.89
N SER A 267 -6.77 -4.29 -26.19
CA SER A 267 -6.89 -2.97 -26.84
C SER A 267 -8.32 -2.40 -26.83
N GLN A 268 -9.34 -3.23 -26.57
CA GLN A 268 -10.74 -2.81 -26.50
C GLN A 268 -11.11 -2.14 -25.17
N ILE A 269 -10.23 -2.20 -24.15
CA ILE A 269 -10.47 -1.50 -22.88
C ILE A 269 -10.60 -0.01 -23.17
N GLN A 270 -11.68 0.58 -22.65
CA GLN A 270 -12.02 1.99 -22.85
C GLN A 270 -11.67 2.87 -21.64
N GLY A 271 -11.29 2.26 -20.52
CA GLY A 271 -10.94 2.90 -19.25
C GLY A 271 -10.73 1.84 -18.18
N MET A 272 -9.97 2.17 -17.13
CA MET A 272 -9.74 1.26 -16.01
C MET A 272 -10.92 1.32 -15.04
N LYS A 273 -11.42 0.15 -14.60
CA LYS A 273 -12.56 0.08 -13.68
C LYS A 273 -12.21 0.65 -12.31
N LEU A 274 -13.07 1.54 -11.85
CA LEU A 274 -13.11 2.02 -10.48
C LEU A 274 -14.21 1.28 -9.73
N GLU A 275 -14.04 1.20 -8.42
CA GLU A 275 -14.98 0.58 -7.51
C GLU A 275 -16.38 1.18 -7.65
N ASN A 276 -17.37 0.30 -7.76
CA ASN A 276 -18.76 0.62 -8.06
C ASN A 276 -19.71 0.36 -6.88
N GLN A 277 -19.22 -0.24 -5.80
CA GLN A 277 -19.98 -0.51 -4.61
C GLN A 277 -19.77 0.54 -3.50
N GLY A 278 -20.57 0.41 -2.44
CA GLY A 278 -20.49 1.26 -1.26
C GLY A 278 -21.09 2.65 -1.48
N SER A 279 -20.65 3.61 -0.68
CA SER A 279 -21.19 4.97 -0.72
C SER A 279 -20.21 5.92 -1.43
N ARG A 280 -20.45 7.23 -1.36
CA ARG A 280 -19.71 8.24 -2.13
C ARG A 280 -18.21 8.32 -1.79
N GLY A 281 -17.79 7.82 -0.63
CA GLY A 281 -16.36 7.72 -0.27
C GLY A 281 -15.65 6.57 -0.99
N THR A 282 -16.35 5.48 -1.32
CA THR A 282 -15.76 4.32 -2.02
C THR A 282 -15.95 4.44 -3.51
N TYR A 283 -17.19 4.72 -3.92
CA TYR A 283 -17.61 4.74 -5.32
C TYR A 283 -16.75 5.71 -6.14
N GLY A 284 -16.01 5.18 -7.10
CA GLY A 284 -15.15 5.97 -7.98
C GLY A 284 -13.90 6.57 -7.32
N SER A 285 -13.53 6.16 -6.10
CA SER A 285 -12.31 6.61 -5.41
C SER A 285 -11.27 5.50 -5.21
N HIS A 286 -11.58 4.28 -5.63
CA HIS A 286 -10.76 3.08 -5.49
C HIS A 286 -10.70 2.32 -6.81
N TRP A 287 -9.70 1.45 -6.95
CA TRP A 287 -9.71 0.46 -8.01
C TRP A 287 -10.75 -0.62 -7.76
N GLU A 288 -11.38 -1.10 -8.84
CA GLU A 288 -12.31 -2.23 -8.80
C GLU A 288 -11.57 -3.52 -8.41
N ARG A 289 -11.89 -4.06 -7.23
CA ARG A 289 -11.15 -5.17 -6.64
C ARG A 289 -11.31 -6.48 -7.41
N SER A 290 -12.43 -6.68 -8.11
CA SER A 290 -12.61 -7.88 -8.94
C SER A 290 -11.58 -7.99 -10.06
N VAL A 291 -11.04 -6.86 -10.56
CA VAL A 291 -10.00 -6.83 -11.59
C VAL A 291 -8.61 -6.49 -11.04
N LEU A 292 -8.50 -5.80 -9.89
CA LEU A 292 -7.23 -5.53 -9.20
C LEU A 292 -7.31 -5.91 -7.72
N PHE A 293 -6.89 -7.13 -7.36
CA PHE A 293 -7.14 -7.65 -6.00
C PHE A 293 -6.18 -7.12 -4.92
N ASN A 294 -4.86 -7.24 -5.12
CA ASN A 294 -3.81 -6.89 -4.12
C ASN A 294 -3.28 -5.45 -4.24
N GLU A 295 -4.08 -4.52 -4.74
CA GLU A 295 -3.70 -3.12 -4.88
C GLU A 295 -3.98 -2.34 -3.59
N VAL A 296 -3.07 -1.44 -3.17
CA VAL A 296 -3.26 -0.70 -1.91
C VAL A 296 -4.51 0.20 -1.92
N MET A 297 -4.94 0.69 -3.08
CA MET A 297 -6.11 1.56 -3.33
C MET A 297 -7.38 0.78 -3.70
N VAL A 298 -7.52 -0.47 -3.28
CA VAL A 298 -8.84 -1.14 -3.21
C VAL A 298 -9.56 -0.76 -1.92
N ALA A 299 -10.89 -0.81 -1.92
CA ALA A 299 -11.72 -0.38 -0.80
C ALA A 299 -11.80 -1.39 0.39
N GLU A 300 -10.88 -2.35 0.50
CA GLU A 300 -10.83 -3.29 1.63
C GLU A 300 -9.41 -3.79 1.87
N THR A 301 -8.92 -3.75 3.12
CA THR A 301 -7.59 -4.28 3.42
C THR A 301 -7.50 -5.78 3.16
N LEU A 302 -6.29 -6.24 2.87
CA LEU A 302 -5.97 -7.64 2.74
C LEU A 302 -5.08 -8.06 3.91
N PRO A 303 -5.40 -9.18 4.60
CA PRO A 303 -4.53 -9.69 5.66
C PRO A 303 -3.20 -10.24 5.09
N THR A 304 -3.18 -10.52 3.79
CA THR A 304 -1.99 -10.91 3.01
C THR A 304 -1.20 -9.66 2.58
N GLN A 305 -0.67 -9.64 1.37
CA GLN A 305 0.19 -8.55 0.88
C GLN A 305 -0.62 -7.59 0.01
N SER A 306 -0.30 -6.30 0.12
CA SER A 306 -0.77 -5.25 -0.79
C SER A 306 0.41 -4.36 -1.20
N PHE A 307 0.27 -3.64 -2.31
CA PHE A 307 1.35 -2.82 -2.86
C PHE A 307 0.79 -1.69 -3.73
N ILE A 308 1.59 -0.65 -3.97
CA ILE A 308 1.34 0.31 -5.04
C ILE A 308 1.66 -0.36 -6.36
N SER A 309 0.67 -0.45 -7.23
CA SER A 309 0.81 -1.03 -8.57
C SER A 309 1.18 0.00 -9.63
N ILE A 310 1.56 -0.51 -10.81
CA ILE A 310 1.67 0.28 -12.04
C ILE A 310 0.42 1.12 -12.34
N PHE A 311 -0.78 0.69 -11.94
CA PHE A 311 -2.02 1.45 -12.14
C PHE A 311 -2.07 2.71 -11.30
N THR A 312 -1.73 2.63 -10.01
CA THR A 312 -1.67 3.81 -9.13
C THR A 312 -0.54 4.75 -9.57
N SER A 313 0.60 4.23 -10.02
CA SER A 313 1.67 5.06 -10.59
C SER A 313 1.23 5.79 -11.87
N ALA A 314 0.47 5.13 -12.75
CA ALA A 314 -0.08 5.72 -13.97
C ALA A 314 -1.12 6.80 -13.64
N LEU A 315 -1.95 6.56 -12.62
CA LEU A 315 -2.90 7.53 -12.10
C LEU A 315 -2.17 8.79 -11.58
N LEU A 316 -1.11 8.62 -10.78
CA LEU A 316 -0.33 9.75 -10.27
C LEU A 316 0.25 10.60 -11.40
N ARG A 317 0.73 9.97 -12.48
CA ARG A 317 1.17 10.69 -13.70
C ARG A 317 0.02 11.45 -14.38
N ASP A 318 -1.15 10.83 -14.49
CA ASP A 318 -2.33 11.42 -15.12
C ASP A 318 -2.95 12.58 -14.32
N THR A 319 -2.60 12.75 -13.04
CA THR A 319 -3.05 13.90 -12.25
C THR A 319 -2.55 15.24 -12.80
N GLY A 320 -1.38 15.23 -13.45
CA GLY A 320 -0.67 16.44 -13.88
C GLY A 320 -0.02 17.23 -12.73
N PHE A 321 -0.01 16.69 -11.50
CA PHE A 321 0.56 17.34 -10.32
C PHE A 321 2.07 17.09 -10.15
N TYR A 322 2.50 15.90 -10.56
CA TYR A 322 3.82 15.36 -10.27
C TYR A 322 4.63 15.28 -11.56
N GLN A 323 5.90 15.66 -11.46
CA GLN A 323 6.78 15.76 -12.61
C GLN A 323 7.42 14.42 -12.94
N GLU A 324 7.72 13.62 -11.92
CA GLU A 324 8.24 12.26 -12.06
C GLU A 324 7.67 11.35 -10.97
N ILE A 325 7.44 10.08 -11.34
CA ILE A 325 7.12 8.98 -10.43
C ILE A 325 8.20 7.91 -10.60
N ASN A 326 8.82 7.50 -9.49
CA ASN A 326 9.92 6.55 -9.46
C ASN A 326 9.39 5.11 -9.48
N ASP A 327 9.51 4.44 -10.62
CA ASP A 327 9.00 3.08 -10.82
C ASP A 327 9.70 2.03 -9.94
N ASN A 328 10.87 2.31 -9.38
CA ASN A 328 11.54 1.37 -8.46
C ASN A 328 10.75 1.11 -7.16
N PHE A 329 9.81 2.00 -6.83
CA PHE A 329 8.93 1.92 -5.66
C PHE A 329 7.55 1.33 -5.99
N VAL A 330 7.34 0.91 -7.23
CA VAL A 330 6.08 0.43 -7.78
C VAL A 330 6.22 -1.06 -8.09
N TYR A 331 5.17 -1.83 -7.82
CA TYR A 331 5.12 -3.26 -8.15
C TYR A 331 4.47 -3.48 -9.51
N ASP A 332 5.17 -4.17 -10.41
CA ASP A 332 4.75 -4.44 -11.79
C ASP A 332 4.52 -5.94 -12.10
N LYS A 333 4.88 -6.83 -11.18
CA LYS A 333 4.76 -8.30 -11.33
C LYS A 333 3.44 -8.85 -10.78
N MET A 334 2.36 -8.09 -10.90
CA MET A 334 1.04 -8.54 -10.48
C MET A 334 0.59 -9.74 -11.34
N ARG A 335 0.00 -10.76 -10.70
CA ARG A 335 -0.49 -11.97 -11.38
C ARG A 335 -1.98 -11.89 -11.69
N TRP A 336 -2.75 -11.28 -10.81
CA TRP A 336 -4.20 -11.21 -10.91
C TRP A 336 -4.66 -10.55 -12.21
N GLY A 337 -5.26 -11.32 -13.12
CA GLY A 337 -5.77 -10.81 -14.40
C GLY A 337 -4.73 -10.47 -15.46
N ASN A 338 -3.44 -10.64 -15.18
CA ASN A 338 -2.35 -10.26 -16.09
C ASN A 338 -2.41 -11.09 -17.39
N GLN A 339 -2.38 -10.41 -18.53
CA GLN A 339 -2.48 -10.99 -19.88
C GLN A 339 -3.73 -11.88 -20.13
N LYS A 340 -4.78 -11.78 -19.31
CA LYS A 340 -5.98 -12.65 -19.41
C LYS A 340 -7.00 -12.21 -20.49
N GLY A 341 -6.70 -11.15 -21.22
CA GLY A 341 -7.53 -10.65 -22.31
C GLY A 341 -8.78 -9.90 -21.84
N CYS A 342 -9.55 -9.45 -22.84
CA CYS A 342 -10.78 -8.68 -22.63
C CYS A 342 -11.84 -9.42 -21.83
N ASP A 343 -11.87 -10.75 -21.94
CA ASP A 343 -12.85 -11.59 -21.27
C ASP A 343 -12.70 -11.54 -19.74
N PHE A 344 -11.46 -11.60 -19.21
CA PHE A 344 -11.22 -11.41 -17.78
C PHE A 344 -11.66 -10.03 -17.33
N PHE A 345 -11.21 -9.00 -18.02
CA PHE A 345 -11.50 -7.61 -17.65
C PHE A 345 -13.00 -7.32 -17.65
N ASN A 346 -13.73 -7.79 -18.67
CA ASN A 346 -15.16 -7.51 -18.84
C ASN A 346 -16.04 -8.39 -17.96
N ASN A 347 -15.74 -9.70 -17.90
CA ASN A 347 -16.64 -10.70 -17.37
C ASN A 347 -16.19 -11.29 -16.03
N THR A 348 -14.92 -11.20 -15.67
CA THR A 348 -14.36 -11.74 -14.41
C THR A 348 -14.87 -13.16 -14.13
N CYS A 349 -15.47 -13.42 -12.97
CA CYS A 349 -16.02 -14.73 -12.61
C CYS A 349 -17.28 -15.13 -13.39
N ARG A 350 -17.81 -14.27 -14.26
CA ARG A 350 -18.99 -14.51 -15.11
C ARG A 350 -18.63 -14.84 -16.55
N SER A 351 -17.35 -15.07 -16.85
CA SER A 351 -16.97 -15.52 -18.19
C SER A 351 -17.73 -16.80 -18.55
N SER A 352 -18.33 -16.79 -19.73
CA SER A 352 -18.94 -17.98 -20.35
C SER A 352 -17.93 -18.80 -21.16
N VAL A 353 -16.69 -18.29 -21.31
CA VAL A 353 -15.65 -18.87 -22.17
C VAL A 353 -14.66 -19.70 -21.36
N GLN A 354 -14.29 -19.23 -20.16
CA GLN A 354 -13.28 -19.90 -19.33
C GLN A 354 -13.49 -19.63 -17.83
N ILE A 355 -12.95 -20.51 -17.00
CA ILE A 355 -12.90 -20.32 -15.55
C ILE A 355 -11.52 -19.77 -15.19
N PHE A 356 -11.49 -18.60 -14.56
CA PHE A 356 -10.24 -17.99 -14.10
C PHE A 356 -9.86 -18.49 -12.69
N PRO A 357 -8.61 -18.92 -12.47
CA PRO A 357 -8.15 -19.46 -11.18
C PRO A 357 -8.17 -18.43 -10.03
N GLU A 358 -8.20 -17.14 -10.36
CA GLU A 358 -8.44 -16.01 -9.44
C GLU A 358 -9.76 -16.17 -8.68
N PHE A 359 -10.77 -16.78 -9.31
CA PHE A 359 -12.11 -16.94 -8.75
C PHE A 359 -12.44 -18.39 -8.43
N ILE A 360 -13.35 -18.56 -7.49
CA ILE A 360 -13.90 -19.84 -7.06
C ILE A 360 -15.20 -20.14 -7.82
N ASN A 361 -15.35 -21.41 -8.25
CA ASN A 361 -16.64 -21.99 -8.66
C ASN A 361 -17.33 -22.73 -7.49
N ASP A 362 -18.59 -23.11 -7.64
CA ASP A 362 -19.37 -23.69 -6.53
C ASP A 362 -18.81 -25.01 -5.97
N ASN A 363 -17.93 -25.69 -6.71
CA ASN A 363 -17.32 -26.95 -6.27
C ASN A 363 -16.10 -26.75 -5.34
N ARG A 364 -15.46 -25.57 -5.36
CA ARG A 364 -14.22 -25.30 -4.59
C ARG A 364 -14.48 -24.38 -3.40
N THR A 365 -14.87 -24.94 -2.25
CA THR A 365 -15.17 -24.11 -1.06
C THR A 365 -13.99 -23.87 -0.12
N ARG A 366 -12.86 -24.58 -0.30
CA ARG A 366 -11.64 -24.49 0.51
C ARG A 366 -10.40 -24.75 -0.35
N GLY A 367 -9.26 -24.17 0.00
CA GLY A 367 -7.99 -24.42 -0.67
C GLY A 367 -6.93 -23.37 -0.35
N CYS A 368 -5.84 -23.35 -1.15
CA CYS A 368 -4.89 -22.26 -1.16
C CYS A 368 -5.49 -20.97 -1.75
N THR A 369 -5.05 -19.81 -1.26
CA THR A 369 -5.30 -18.51 -1.90
C THR A 369 -4.70 -18.50 -3.30
N PHE A 370 -5.19 -17.61 -4.18
CA PHE A 370 -4.63 -17.47 -5.54
C PHE A 370 -3.12 -17.23 -5.53
N GLU A 371 -2.64 -16.44 -4.56
CA GLU A 371 -1.22 -16.12 -4.44
C GLU A 371 -0.39 -17.25 -3.80
N ASN A 372 -1.02 -18.28 -3.26
CA ASN A 372 -0.42 -19.33 -2.41
C ASN A 372 0.21 -18.80 -1.12
N ASP A 373 -0.19 -17.61 -0.67
CA ASP A 373 0.26 -16.99 0.58
C ASP A 373 -0.34 -17.62 1.84
N GLY A 374 -1.40 -18.40 1.68
CA GLY A 374 -2.12 -19.06 2.75
C GLY A 374 -3.18 -20.00 2.21
N TYR A 375 -3.97 -20.58 3.09
CA TYR A 375 -5.18 -21.31 2.73
C TYR A 375 -6.36 -20.85 3.56
N GLY A 376 -7.54 -21.24 3.11
CA GLY A 376 -8.75 -21.03 3.87
C GLY A 376 -9.97 -21.39 3.04
N VAL A 377 -11.04 -20.65 3.25
CA VAL A 377 -12.36 -20.96 2.70
C VAL A 377 -12.81 -19.89 1.71
N ARG A 378 -13.85 -20.21 0.94
CA ARG A 378 -14.53 -19.26 0.06
C ARG A 378 -14.89 -18.00 0.84
N GLN A 379 -14.38 -16.88 0.36
CA GLN A 379 -14.67 -15.54 0.86
C GLN A 379 -15.58 -14.82 -0.14
N ILE A 380 -16.64 -14.25 0.41
CA ILE A 380 -17.51 -13.32 -0.30
C ILE A 380 -17.17 -11.93 0.23
N THR A 381 -16.66 -11.07 -0.65
CA THR A 381 -16.40 -9.65 -0.35
C THR A 381 -17.38 -8.79 -1.12
N PHE A 382 -17.81 -7.71 -0.47
CA PHE A 382 -18.78 -6.78 -1.04
C PHE A 382 -18.25 -6.08 -2.30
N THR A 383 -16.94 -5.81 -2.35
CA THR A 383 -16.19 -5.07 -3.38
C THR A 383 -15.76 -5.91 -4.59
N MET A 384 -16.20 -7.17 -4.70
CA MET A 384 -15.76 -8.07 -5.78
C MET A 384 -16.84 -8.34 -6.81
N ASP A 385 -17.83 -7.46 -6.96
CA ASP A 385 -18.87 -7.63 -7.98
C ASP A 385 -19.53 -9.03 -7.87
N GLY A 386 -19.75 -9.56 -6.66
CA GLY A 386 -20.30 -10.91 -6.44
C GLY A 386 -19.39 -12.09 -6.81
N CYS A 387 -18.16 -11.83 -7.29
CA CYS A 387 -17.13 -12.84 -7.44
C CYS A 387 -16.61 -13.29 -6.07
N THR A 388 -16.11 -14.52 -6.02
CA THR A 388 -15.60 -15.10 -4.78
C THR A 388 -14.20 -15.65 -4.98
N SER A 389 -13.34 -15.50 -3.97
CA SER A 389 -11.97 -16.00 -3.95
C SER A 389 -11.71 -16.74 -2.64
N ILE A 390 -10.57 -17.45 -2.53
CA ILE A 390 -10.20 -18.09 -1.26
C ILE A 390 -9.59 -17.01 -0.37
N GLY A 391 -10.19 -16.82 0.82
CA GLY A 391 -9.62 -15.98 1.87
C GLY A 391 -8.86 -16.82 2.88
N SER A 392 -7.75 -16.27 3.40
CA SER A 392 -6.96 -16.92 4.45
C SER A 392 -7.11 -16.16 5.78
N PRO A 393 -7.59 -16.80 6.86
CA PRO A 393 -7.48 -16.22 8.20
C PRO A 393 -6.03 -16.14 8.65
N THR A 394 -5.72 -15.20 9.55
CA THR A 394 -4.34 -14.90 9.98
C THR A 394 -3.55 -16.13 10.41
N ASN A 395 -4.19 -17.08 11.10
CA ASN A 395 -3.57 -18.32 11.59
C ASN A 395 -3.26 -19.38 10.51
N SER A 396 -3.51 -19.06 9.24
CA SER A 396 -3.29 -19.94 8.08
C SER A 396 -2.52 -19.27 6.94
N ILE A 397 -2.00 -18.06 7.19
CA ILE A 397 -1.09 -17.37 6.28
C ILE A 397 0.27 -18.03 6.41
N CYS A 398 0.74 -18.64 5.33
CA CYS A 398 1.94 -19.48 5.31
C CYS A 398 3.20 -18.72 5.68
N PHE A 399 3.26 -17.43 5.36
CA PHE A 399 4.46 -16.66 5.59
C PHE A 399 4.64 -16.09 7.01
N LEU A 400 3.66 -16.31 7.90
CA LEU A 400 3.69 -15.84 9.28
C LEU A 400 4.29 -16.89 10.21
N GLU A 401 5.55 -16.70 10.62
CA GLU A 401 6.27 -17.64 11.48
C GLU A 401 5.57 -17.91 12.84
N GLU A 402 4.85 -16.92 13.38
CA GLU A 402 4.06 -17.06 14.62
C GLU A 402 3.03 -18.19 14.56
N ASN A 403 2.57 -18.56 13.36
CA ASN A 403 1.60 -19.64 13.15
C ASN A 403 2.18 -21.04 13.41
N ASN A 404 3.51 -21.18 13.53
CA ASN A 404 4.13 -22.44 13.95
C ASN A 404 3.75 -22.85 15.38
N SER A 405 3.31 -21.89 16.21
CA SER A 405 2.89 -22.13 17.60
C SER A 405 1.59 -22.92 17.73
N ASN A 406 0.87 -23.16 16.63
CA ASN A 406 -0.37 -23.93 16.62
C ASN A 406 -0.08 -25.42 16.84
N THR A 407 -0.79 -26.06 17.78
CA THR A 407 -0.55 -27.45 18.21
C THR A 407 -0.72 -28.48 17.09
N SER A 408 -1.43 -28.14 16.01
CA SER A 408 -1.70 -29.04 14.89
C SER A 408 -0.62 -29.05 13.80
N THR A 409 0.33 -28.11 13.79
CA THR A 409 1.35 -27.98 12.72
C THR A 409 2.18 -29.26 12.57
N ASN A 410 2.61 -29.84 13.69
CA ASN A 410 3.37 -31.10 13.69
C ASN A 410 2.57 -32.28 13.13
N SER A 411 1.32 -32.44 13.57
CA SER A 411 0.46 -33.53 13.07
C SER A 411 0.05 -33.35 11.60
N ARG A 412 0.18 -32.15 11.05
CA ARG A 412 -0.17 -31.79 9.66
C ARG A 412 1.05 -31.63 8.76
N PHE A 413 2.27 -31.78 9.30
CA PHE A 413 3.53 -31.51 8.61
C PHE A 413 3.58 -30.12 7.99
N GLU A 414 3.05 -29.11 8.69
CA GLU A 414 3.08 -27.72 8.22
C GLU A 414 4.29 -26.97 8.75
N THR A 415 4.81 -26.06 7.94
CA THR A 415 5.84 -25.11 8.33
C THR A 415 5.45 -23.72 7.84
N PHE A 416 5.45 -22.76 8.75
CA PHE A 416 5.19 -21.36 8.46
C PHE A 416 6.48 -20.54 8.53
N GLY A 417 6.60 -19.51 7.69
CA GLY A 417 7.77 -18.64 7.65
C GLY A 417 7.93 -17.95 6.30
N PRO A 418 8.84 -16.97 6.13
CA PRO A 418 8.89 -16.10 4.94
C PRO A 418 8.94 -16.84 3.59
N GLN A 419 9.58 -18.01 3.56
CA GLN A 419 9.72 -18.90 2.39
C GLN A 419 8.62 -19.97 2.29
N SER A 420 7.62 -19.95 3.17
CA SER A 420 6.55 -20.93 3.15
C SER A 420 5.39 -20.50 2.25
N ARG A 421 4.90 -21.44 1.45
CA ARG A 421 3.74 -21.24 0.57
C ARG A 421 2.75 -22.38 0.73
N CYS A 422 1.51 -22.09 0.37
CA CYS A 422 0.44 -23.06 0.40
C CYS A 422 0.55 -24.00 -0.79
N LEU A 423 0.42 -25.30 -0.52
CA LEU A 423 0.36 -26.35 -1.54
C LEU A 423 -0.86 -27.24 -1.29
N GLN A 424 -1.33 -27.88 -2.35
CA GLN A 424 -2.27 -28.99 -2.22
C GLN A 424 -1.52 -30.17 -1.60
N SER A 425 -1.82 -30.45 -0.34
CA SER A 425 -1.12 -31.43 0.47
C SER A 425 -2.05 -31.95 1.56
N ASN A 426 -2.14 -33.26 1.72
CA ASN A 426 -2.92 -33.90 2.79
C ASN A 426 -2.04 -34.65 3.80
N LEU A 427 -0.75 -34.30 3.83
CA LEU A 427 0.20 -34.83 4.79
C LEU A 427 -0.32 -34.73 6.21
N ARG A 428 -0.12 -35.82 6.94
CA ARG A 428 -0.53 -35.99 8.32
C ARG A 428 0.20 -37.13 8.99
N THR A 429 0.23 -37.11 10.31
CA THR A 429 0.67 -38.25 11.10
C THR A 429 -0.35 -39.39 11.06
N LEU A 430 0.10 -40.64 11.23
CA LEU A 430 -0.74 -41.83 11.02
C LEU A 430 -2.00 -41.87 11.90
N ASN A 431 -1.93 -41.29 13.09
CA ASN A 431 -3.00 -41.30 14.11
C ASN A 431 -4.04 -40.19 13.90
N PHE A 432 -3.83 -39.29 12.94
CA PHE A 432 -4.71 -38.17 12.69
C PHE A 432 -5.36 -38.29 11.32
N ASN A 433 -6.60 -37.80 11.23
CA ASN A 433 -7.30 -37.68 9.97
C ASN A 433 -7.83 -36.26 9.82
N PHE A 434 -7.41 -35.59 8.75
CA PHE A 434 -7.81 -34.24 8.42
C PHE A 434 -8.53 -34.30 7.06
N THR A 435 -9.66 -33.62 6.95
CA THR A 435 -10.47 -33.60 5.72
C THR A 435 -9.98 -32.57 4.70
N ASP A 436 -9.19 -31.60 5.13
CA ASP A 436 -8.66 -30.56 4.28
C ASP A 436 -7.31 -30.94 3.67
N ILE A 437 -7.08 -30.45 2.45
CA ILE A 437 -5.97 -30.84 1.56
C ILE A 437 -5.04 -29.67 1.23
N SER A 438 -4.89 -28.73 2.16
CA SER A 438 -3.99 -27.57 1.99
C SER A 438 -3.05 -27.45 3.17
N ARG A 439 -1.76 -27.30 2.90
CA ARG A 439 -0.71 -27.17 3.91
C ARG A 439 0.27 -26.10 3.51
N CYS A 440 0.83 -25.41 4.50
CA CYS A 440 1.97 -24.52 4.30
C CYS A 440 3.27 -25.32 4.40
N HIS A 441 4.14 -25.20 3.40
CA HIS A 441 5.48 -25.80 3.42
C HIS A 441 6.53 -24.78 3.03
N GLN A 442 7.73 -24.90 3.59
CA GLN A 442 8.87 -24.12 3.14
C GLN A 442 9.27 -24.59 1.74
N ILE A 443 9.41 -23.64 0.82
CA ILE A 443 9.76 -23.90 -0.58
C ILE A 443 11.08 -23.25 -0.95
N GLN A 444 11.76 -23.84 -1.94
CA GLN A 444 12.87 -23.23 -2.66
C GLN A 444 12.69 -23.48 -4.16
N CYS A 445 12.51 -22.41 -4.91
CA CYS A 445 12.40 -22.47 -6.36
C CYS A 445 13.77 -22.40 -7.04
N ALA A 446 13.92 -23.09 -8.16
CA ALA A 446 15.02 -22.82 -9.09
C ALA A 446 14.86 -21.42 -9.73
N ASN A 447 15.97 -20.76 -10.03
CA ASN A 447 15.96 -19.41 -10.63
C ASN A 447 15.26 -19.37 -12.00
N ASP A 448 15.30 -20.47 -12.74
CA ASP A 448 14.66 -20.68 -14.05
C ASP A 448 13.28 -21.36 -13.95
N ALA A 449 12.76 -21.52 -12.73
CA ALA A 449 11.53 -22.25 -12.43
C ALA A 449 11.50 -23.70 -12.94
N SER A 450 12.64 -24.34 -13.14
CA SER A 450 12.73 -25.74 -13.60
C SER A 450 12.32 -26.78 -12.55
N TYR A 451 12.49 -26.47 -11.27
CA TYR A 451 12.08 -27.33 -10.17
C TYR A 451 11.68 -26.53 -8.92
N ILE A 452 10.93 -27.18 -8.03
CA ILE A 452 10.59 -26.66 -6.70
C ILE A 452 10.98 -27.70 -5.64
N LYS A 453 11.83 -27.30 -4.70
CA LYS A 453 12.12 -28.07 -3.50
C LYS A 453 11.13 -27.73 -2.42
N ILE A 454 10.61 -28.74 -1.73
CA ILE A 454 9.64 -28.61 -0.65
C ILE A 454 10.24 -29.30 0.57
N ARG A 455 10.39 -28.55 1.66
CA ARG A 455 10.98 -29.06 2.91
C ARG A 455 9.88 -29.48 3.89
N ILE A 456 10.02 -30.68 4.42
CA ILE A 456 9.18 -31.25 5.48
C ILE A 456 10.01 -31.23 6.77
N ASN A 457 9.92 -30.12 7.49
CA ASN A 457 10.84 -29.80 8.59
C ASN A 457 10.77 -30.83 9.73
N GLN A 458 9.60 -31.37 10.04
CA GLN A 458 9.36 -32.28 11.16
C GLN A 458 10.16 -33.59 11.06
N ILE A 459 10.50 -34.03 9.85
CA ILE A 459 11.28 -35.26 9.59
C ILE A 459 12.58 -34.96 8.83
N ASN A 460 12.95 -33.68 8.72
CA ASN A 460 14.12 -33.22 7.98
C ASN A 460 14.23 -33.84 6.57
N LYS A 461 13.10 -33.94 5.85
CA LYS A 461 13.03 -34.51 4.51
C LYS A 461 12.80 -33.41 3.49
N GLU A 462 13.41 -33.55 2.32
CA GLU A 462 13.16 -32.70 1.16
C GLU A 462 12.54 -33.55 0.05
N VAL A 463 11.53 -32.99 -0.62
CA VAL A 463 10.97 -33.55 -1.85
C VAL A 463 11.14 -32.54 -2.98
N VAL A 464 11.31 -33.02 -4.21
CA VAL A 464 11.55 -32.18 -5.38
C VAL A 464 10.44 -32.39 -6.39
N CYS A 465 9.75 -31.32 -6.73
CA CYS A 465 8.84 -31.26 -7.86
C CYS A 465 9.64 -30.94 -9.11
N ASN A 466 9.80 -31.92 -10.00
CA ASN A 466 10.44 -31.75 -11.30
C ASN A 466 9.41 -31.67 -12.44
N GLN A 467 8.16 -32.06 -12.17
CA GLN A 467 7.08 -32.03 -13.13
C GLN A 467 5.84 -31.35 -12.53
N GLU A 468 5.22 -30.47 -13.30
CA GLU A 468 3.98 -29.79 -12.92
C GLU A 468 2.85 -30.80 -12.72
N ASN A 469 2.02 -30.59 -11.70
CA ASN A 469 0.92 -31.49 -11.30
C ASN A 469 1.34 -32.90 -10.84
N GLU A 470 2.64 -33.20 -10.72
CA GLU A 470 3.12 -34.46 -10.15
C GLU A 470 2.57 -34.66 -8.74
N VAL A 471 2.15 -35.89 -8.41
CA VAL A 471 1.69 -36.25 -7.07
C VAL A 471 2.75 -37.09 -6.38
N ILE A 472 3.43 -36.49 -5.41
CA ILE A 472 4.45 -37.14 -4.59
C ILE A 472 3.78 -37.79 -3.39
N VAL A 473 3.80 -39.13 -3.35
CA VAL A 473 3.23 -39.92 -2.24
C VAL A 473 4.28 -40.11 -1.15
N LEU A 474 3.88 -39.83 0.09
CA LEU A 474 4.70 -39.99 1.28
C LEU A 474 3.94 -40.85 2.29
N ASP A 475 4.25 -42.15 2.33
CA ASP A 475 3.70 -43.11 3.28
C ASP A 475 4.86 -43.90 3.88
N ASN A 476 5.29 -43.53 5.07
CA ASN A 476 6.38 -44.21 5.79
C ASN A 476 6.02 -44.33 7.27
N VAL A 477 5.92 -45.57 7.73
CA VAL A 477 5.58 -45.89 9.11
C VAL A 477 6.67 -45.44 10.08
N LEU A 478 7.94 -45.54 9.70
CA LEU A 478 9.07 -45.15 10.55
C LEU A 478 9.09 -43.64 10.81
N ASP A 479 8.70 -42.85 9.80
CA ASP A 479 8.62 -41.39 9.89
C ASP A 479 7.26 -40.91 10.43
N ASN A 480 6.34 -41.83 10.75
CA ASN A 480 4.95 -41.54 11.13
C ASN A 480 4.27 -40.55 10.16
N ILE A 481 4.48 -40.71 8.85
CA ILE A 481 3.97 -39.80 7.82
C ILE A 481 3.07 -40.55 6.84
N ARG A 482 1.95 -39.92 6.47
CA ARG A 482 1.06 -40.39 5.42
C ARG A 482 0.47 -39.24 4.63
N GLY A 483 0.35 -39.41 3.32
CA GLY A 483 -0.39 -38.52 2.43
C GLY A 483 0.36 -38.28 1.14
N ASN A 484 0.02 -37.18 0.50
CA ASN A 484 0.66 -36.71 -0.72
C ASN A 484 0.81 -35.20 -0.73
N ILE A 485 1.72 -34.75 -1.58
CA ILE A 485 1.88 -33.37 -2.02
C ILE A 485 1.65 -33.37 -3.54
N THR A 486 0.80 -32.47 -4.01
CA THR A 486 0.64 -32.20 -5.45
C THR A 486 1.49 -30.99 -5.82
N CYS A 487 2.41 -31.19 -6.76
CA CYS A 487 3.27 -30.15 -7.29
C CYS A 487 2.45 -29.07 -8.03
N PRO A 488 2.86 -27.79 -7.96
CA PRO A 488 2.13 -26.71 -8.62
C PRO A 488 1.91 -26.96 -10.10
N SER A 489 0.79 -26.48 -10.63
CA SER A 489 0.41 -26.65 -12.04
C SER A 489 1.14 -25.70 -12.99
N ASN A 490 1.84 -24.70 -12.44
CA ASN A 490 2.66 -23.75 -13.19
C ASN A 490 3.80 -23.28 -12.27
N PHE A 491 5.04 -23.69 -12.54
CA PHE A 491 6.17 -23.38 -11.64
C PHE A 491 6.56 -21.91 -11.70
N GLU A 492 6.60 -21.30 -12.89
CA GLU A 492 6.93 -19.88 -13.06
C GLU A 492 5.98 -19.00 -12.26
N GLN A 493 4.67 -19.24 -12.40
CA GLN A 493 3.65 -18.52 -11.67
C GLN A 493 3.79 -18.76 -10.16
N PHE A 494 3.94 -20.00 -9.72
CA PHE A 494 4.05 -20.33 -8.29
C PHE A 494 5.27 -19.70 -7.62
N CYS A 495 6.41 -19.68 -8.32
CA CYS A 495 7.67 -19.15 -7.83
C CYS A 495 7.78 -17.62 -7.92
N ASN A 496 6.96 -16.97 -8.75
CA ASN A 496 6.87 -15.51 -8.83
C ASN A 496 5.89 -14.94 -7.79
N TYR A 497 6.10 -15.28 -6.53
CA TYR A 497 5.35 -14.70 -5.41
C TYR A 497 5.93 -13.33 -5.03
N TYR A 498 5.09 -12.47 -4.45
CA TYR A 498 5.58 -11.19 -3.95
C TYR A 498 6.53 -11.42 -2.75
N PRO A 499 7.74 -10.83 -2.79
CA PRO A 499 8.77 -11.07 -1.79
C PRO A 499 8.46 -10.37 -0.46
N ILE A 500 8.65 -11.10 0.63
CA ILE A 500 8.36 -10.61 1.98
C ILE A 500 9.64 -10.12 2.61
N CYS A 501 9.63 -8.88 3.06
CA CYS A 501 10.76 -8.35 3.81
C CYS A 501 10.91 -9.05 5.15
N LYS A 502 12.16 -9.36 5.49
CA LYS A 502 12.54 -9.95 6.77
C LYS A 502 12.01 -9.09 7.92
N ASN A 503 11.38 -9.75 8.90
CA ASN A 503 10.79 -9.12 10.09
C ASN A 503 9.87 -7.92 9.82
N TYR A 504 9.32 -7.77 8.60
CA TYR A 504 8.57 -6.60 8.16
C TYR A 504 9.31 -5.28 8.42
N CYS A 505 10.62 -5.26 8.13
CA CYS A 505 11.49 -4.11 8.36
C CYS A 505 11.46 -3.60 9.81
N SER A 506 11.21 -4.51 10.76
CA SER A 506 11.25 -4.28 12.21
C SER A 506 10.41 -3.09 12.70
N SER A 507 9.36 -2.72 11.98
CA SER A 507 8.57 -1.49 12.22
C SER A 507 9.38 -0.19 12.14
N ARG A 508 10.53 -0.22 11.45
CA ARG A 508 11.50 0.87 11.30
C ARG A 508 11.88 1.09 9.84
N GLY A 509 10.98 0.76 8.93
CA GLY A 509 11.18 0.93 7.50
C GLY A 509 9.98 0.46 6.71
N ILE A 510 10.10 0.56 5.39
CA ILE A 510 9.09 0.11 4.44
C ILE A 510 9.63 -0.98 3.54
N CYS A 511 8.80 -1.98 3.26
CA CYS A 511 9.14 -3.06 2.34
C CYS A 511 8.85 -2.63 0.89
N VAL A 512 9.87 -2.63 0.04
CA VAL A 512 9.76 -2.37 -1.39
C VAL A 512 10.40 -3.53 -2.14
N ASN A 513 9.59 -4.32 -2.85
CA ASN A 513 10.06 -5.44 -3.66
C ASN A 513 10.98 -6.44 -2.90
N GLY A 514 10.68 -6.68 -1.61
CA GLY A 514 11.43 -7.62 -0.77
C GLY A 514 12.64 -7.01 -0.06
N PHE A 515 12.90 -5.73 -0.30
CA PHE A 515 13.98 -4.97 0.32
C PHE A 515 13.41 -3.97 1.31
N CYS A 516 14.01 -3.90 2.49
CA CYS A 516 13.65 -2.87 3.45
C CYS A 516 14.29 -1.54 3.07
N ILE A 517 13.54 -0.46 3.15
CA ILE A 517 14.06 0.89 3.11
C ILE A 517 13.89 1.45 4.51
N CYS A 518 15.01 1.58 5.22
CA CYS A 518 15.00 1.91 6.63
C CYS A 518 14.71 3.37 6.90
N ASN A 519 14.02 3.62 7.99
CA ASN A 519 13.81 4.95 8.54
C ASN A 519 15.16 5.56 8.92
N ARG A 520 15.20 6.88 8.94
CA ARG A 520 16.38 7.65 9.31
C ARG A 520 16.96 7.18 10.65
N GLY A 521 18.26 6.90 10.68
CA GLY A 521 18.97 6.39 11.87
C GLY A 521 18.83 4.88 12.12
N TYR A 522 18.25 4.13 11.18
CA TYR A 522 18.16 2.66 11.24
C TYR A 522 18.83 2.01 10.02
N ALA A 523 19.36 0.80 10.20
CA ALA A 523 20.07 0.02 9.19
C ALA A 523 19.89 -1.50 9.43
N ASN A 524 20.62 -2.31 8.67
CA ASN A 524 20.47 -3.76 8.50
C ASN A 524 19.36 -4.18 7.50
N ASP A 525 19.42 -5.43 7.03
CA ASP A 525 18.50 -6.02 6.06
C ASP A 525 17.01 -5.96 6.46
N ASP A 526 16.74 -5.82 7.77
CA ASP A 526 15.41 -5.69 8.36
C ASP A 526 15.22 -4.43 9.21
N CYS A 527 16.11 -3.44 9.11
CA CYS A 527 16.05 -2.18 9.87
C CYS A 527 16.07 -2.32 11.41
N SER A 528 16.53 -3.46 11.93
CA SER A 528 16.57 -3.72 13.38
C SER A 528 17.71 -2.97 14.11
N ILE A 529 18.73 -2.51 13.39
CA ILE A 529 19.89 -1.84 13.99
C ILE A 529 19.66 -0.34 14.02
N LYS A 530 19.64 0.25 15.22
CA LYS A 530 19.71 1.71 15.38
C LYS A 530 21.17 2.15 15.27
N CYS A 531 21.47 3.07 14.36
CA CYS A 531 22.83 3.52 14.14
C CYS A 531 23.34 4.41 15.29
N PRO A 532 24.54 4.12 15.84
CA PRO A 532 25.11 4.94 16.92
C PRO A 532 25.35 6.39 16.49
N LEU A 533 25.87 6.56 15.27
CA LEU A 533 26.26 7.85 14.69
C LEU A 533 25.39 8.18 13.47
N PHE A 534 25.64 7.57 12.32
CA PHE A 534 24.88 7.84 11.09
C PHE A 534 24.45 6.56 10.39
N SER A 535 23.29 6.59 9.72
CA SER A 535 22.90 5.62 8.70
C SER A 535 23.18 6.18 7.31
N GLU A 536 23.72 5.37 6.40
CA GLU A 536 23.95 5.77 5.02
C GLU A 536 22.62 5.81 4.23
N ASN A 537 22.34 6.89 3.50
CA ASN A 537 21.09 7.03 2.74
C ASN A 537 21.08 6.06 1.54
N GLY A 538 20.38 4.94 1.67
CA GLY A 538 20.22 3.95 0.60
C GLY A 538 21.19 2.78 0.63
N ILE A 539 22.06 2.71 1.65
CA ILE A 539 22.95 1.56 1.89
C ILE A 539 22.74 1.08 3.32
N TYR A 540 22.57 -0.23 3.49
CA TYR A 540 22.15 -0.91 4.71
C TYR A 540 23.14 -0.87 5.89
N GLN A 541 23.99 0.16 5.98
CA GLN A 541 25.12 0.20 6.91
C GLN A 541 25.07 1.44 7.82
N CYS A 542 25.46 1.21 9.07
CA CYS A 542 25.79 2.30 9.97
C CYS A 542 27.22 2.76 9.71
N VAL A 543 27.40 4.06 9.53
CA VAL A 543 28.70 4.67 9.26
C VAL A 543 29.10 5.61 10.39
N GLN A 544 30.41 5.70 10.62
CA GLN A 544 30.99 6.62 11.60
C GLN A 544 31.11 8.04 11.01
N GLU A 545 31.43 8.13 9.73
CA GLU A 545 31.53 9.35 8.94
C GLU A 545 30.74 9.17 7.64
N CYS A 546 30.16 10.26 7.15
CA CYS A 546 29.35 10.21 5.95
C CYS A 546 30.20 10.17 4.67
N PRO A 547 29.82 9.37 3.66
CA PRO A 547 30.57 9.24 2.41
C PRO A 547 30.67 10.56 1.63
N ILE A 548 31.56 10.60 0.64
CA ILE A 548 31.70 11.73 -0.30
C ILE A 548 30.33 12.03 -0.95
N GLU A 549 30.08 13.29 -1.27
CA GLU A 549 28.78 13.82 -1.73
C GLU A 549 27.65 13.77 -0.70
N THR A 550 27.96 13.47 0.56
CA THR A 550 27.00 13.53 1.66
C THR A 550 27.53 14.31 2.86
N PHE A 551 26.63 14.72 3.76
CA PHE A 551 26.95 15.38 5.01
C PHE A 551 26.27 14.69 6.20
N ALA A 552 26.91 14.80 7.36
CA ALA A 552 26.36 14.33 8.63
C ALA A 552 25.23 15.25 9.10
N ASP A 553 23.98 14.85 8.89
CA ASP A 553 22.85 15.51 9.53
C ASP A 553 22.72 15.03 10.97
N LEU A 554 23.19 15.85 11.91
CA LEU A 554 23.18 15.56 13.34
C LEU A 554 21.76 15.45 13.93
N ASN A 555 20.76 16.06 13.28
CA ASN A 555 19.38 16.00 13.76
C ASN A 555 18.75 14.66 13.40
N THR A 556 18.97 14.20 12.17
CA THR A 556 18.36 12.95 11.69
C THR A 556 19.26 11.74 11.88
N ARG A 557 20.55 11.93 12.19
CA ARG A 557 21.58 10.87 12.25
C ARG A 557 21.66 10.09 10.95
N VAL A 558 21.61 10.80 9.82
CA VAL A 558 21.69 10.24 8.47
C VAL A 558 22.71 11.02 7.66
N CYS A 559 23.33 10.33 6.71
CA CYS A 559 24.13 10.98 5.69
C CYS A 559 23.23 11.62 4.62
N GLY A 560 22.95 12.91 4.75
CA GLY A 560 22.16 13.69 3.79
C GLY A 560 22.97 13.97 2.52
N TRP A 561 22.32 14.03 1.36
CA TRP A 561 23.00 14.33 0.11
C TRP A 561 23.39 15.80 0.00
N CYS A 562 24.58 16.07 -0.55
CA CYS A 562 24.98 17.40 -0.96
C CYS A 562 24.19 17.85 -2.21
N GLN A 563 24.14 19.16 -2.47
CA GLN A 563 23.65 19.67 -3.75
C GLN A 563 24.46 19.13 -4.93
N VAL A 564 23.83 19.09 -6.11
CA VAL A 564 24.47 18.60 -7.35
C VAL A 564 25.81 19.30 -7.61
N GLY A 565 26.83 18.51 -7.93
CA GLY A 565 28.18 19.00 -8.21
C GLY A 565 28.99 19.35 -6.95
N CYS A 566 28.51 19.02 -5.75
CA CYS A 566 29.21 19.23 -4.49
C CYS A 566 29.75 17.90 -3.91
N LEU A 567 31.08 17.78 -3.80
CA LEU A 567 31.78 16.64 -3.23
C LEU A 567 31.78 16.62 -1.70
N LYS A 568 31.80 17.79 -1.05
CA LYS A 568 31.70 17.90 0.41
C LYS A 568 30.85 19.08 0.81
N CYS A 569 29.90 18.86 1.71
CA CYS A 569 29.00 19.90 2.21
C CYS A 569 28.82 19.80 3.72
N GLN A 570 28.35 20.90 4.34
CA GLN A 570 27.91 20.91 5.76
C GLN A 570 26.39 20.74 5.88
N SER A 571 25.67 21.08 4.82
CA SER A 571 24.23 20.89 4.69
C SER A 571 23.86 20.79 3.21
N GLU A 572 22.62 20.43 2.91
CA GLU A 572 22.09 20.36 1.55
C GLU A 572 22.32 21.67 0.77
N SER A 573 22.31 22.82 1.44
CA SER A 573 22.48 24.15 0.83
C SER A 573 23.86 24.78 1.03
N PHE A 574 24.79 24.11 1.73
CA PHE A 574 26.11 24.65 2.07
C PHE A 574 27.21 23.70 1.61
N CYS A 575 27.72 23.94 0.41
CA CYS A 575 28.87 23.23 -0.14
C CYS A 575 30.20 23.82 0.34
N ILE A 576 31.17 22.95 0.60
CA ILE A 576 32.56 23.28 0.93
C ILE A 576 33.46 23.00 -0.27
N GLU A 577 33.18 21.94 -1.04
CA GLU A 577 34.04 21.48 -2.14
C GLU A 577 33.19 21.02 -3.32
N CYS A 578 33.37 21.65 -4.49
CA CYS A 578 32.66 21.29 -5.72
C CYS A 578 33.47 20.32 -6.59
N ASP A 579 32.76 19.53 -7.39
CA ASP A 579 33.35 18.64 -8.37
C ASP A 579 33.83 19.40 -9.61
N PHE A 580 35.08 19.83 -9.54
CA PHE A 580 35.73 20.54 -10.64
C PHE A 580 35.93 19.66 -11.89
N GLN A 581 36.02 18.34 -11.73
CA GLN A 581 36.21 17.43 -12.87
C GLN A 581 34.99 17.43 -13.79
N PHE A 582 33.81 17.66 -13.23
CA PHE A 582 32.55 17.79 -13.95
C PHE A 582 32.14 19.25 -14.19
N GLY A 583 33.06 20.21 -14.09
CA GLY A 583 32.82 21.59 -14.49
C GLY A 583 32.08 22.46 -13.46
N TYR A 584 31.95 21.99 -12.21
CA TYR A 584 31.34 22.78 -11.14
C TYR A 584 32.38 23.63 -10.40
N ARG A 585 32.01 24.86 -10.04
CA ARG A 585 32.81 25.73 -9.16
C ARG A 585 32.01 26.24 -7.97
N LEU A 586 32.73 26.45 -6.88
CA LEU A 586 32.16 26.96 -5.64
C LEU A 586 31.93 28.48 -5.75
N VAL A 587 30.66 28.88 -5.65
CA VAL A 587 30.20 30.28 -5.63
C VAL A 587 29.28 30.44 -4.41
N GLN A 588 29.70 31.24 -3.43
CA GLN A 588 28.91 31.53 -2.21
C GLN A 588 28.32 30.28 -1.53
N ASN A 589 29.15 29.25 -1.33
CA ASN A 589 28.79 27.96 -0.74
C ASN A 589 27.83 27.10 -1.59
N LYS A 590 27.74 27.36 -2.91
CA LYS A 590 27.00 26.54 -3.87
C LYS A 590 27.86 26.13 -5.05
N CYS A 591 27.52 25.01 -5.66
CA CYS A 591 28.20 24.55 -6.86
C CYS A 591 27.44 25.01 -8.09
N GLU A 592 28.07 25.87 -8.89
CA GLU A 592 27.52 26.36 -10.14
C GLU A 592 28.27 25.74 -11.31
N PHE A 593 27.53 25.29 -12.32
CA PHE A 593 28.09 24.69 -13.52
C PHE A 593 28.63 25.78 -14.45
N LEU A 594 29.88 25.64 -14.90
CA LEU A 594 30.45 26.52 -15.90
C LEU A 594 30.07 26.06 -17.31
N ASN A 595 29.22 26.83 -17.98
CA ASN A 595 29.13 26.74 -19.44
C ASN A 595 30.42 27.33 -20.02
N PHE A 596 31.29 26.48 -20.57
CA PHE A 596 32.38 26.90 -21.43
C PHE A 596 31.93 27.01 -22.88
#